data_AF-A0A0Q7GAZ4-F1
#
_entry.id   AF-A0A0Q7GAZ4-F1
#
_cell.length_a   1.000
_cell.length_b   1.000
_cell.length_c   1.000
_cell.angle_alpha   90.00
_cell.angle_beta   90.00
_cell.angle_gamma   90.00
#
_symmetry.space_group_name_H-M   'P 1'
#
loop_
_entity.id
_entity.type
_entity.pdbx_description
1 polymer ?
#
loop_
_entity_poly.entity_id
_entity_poly.type
_entity_poly.pdbx_seq_one_letter_code
_entity_poly.pdbx_strand_id
1 'polypeptide(L)'
;MKSLKYFFNFKVEDLLLVPLVKLKIKYKAMDYSTKELFYYLNESISNSVTYKELSNLCLTLFCTCSILPERFESTIINKEKLAMLFSKIAKEKNIVSYPTTASYYGASFHNTHSEGHWLEVMASVLKLAREPKIQAAKNLLV
;
A
#
# COMPACT_ATOMS: atom_id res chain seq x y z
N MET A 1 11.51 -34.79 -38.26
CA MET A 1 10.93 -33.65 -37.52
C MET A 1 11.97 -32.54 -37.47
N LYS A 2 11.64 -31.38 -38.06
CA LYS A 2 12.55 -30.27 -38.34
C LYS A 2 12.80 -29.42 -37.08
N SER A 3 14.08 -29.15 -36.87
CA SER A 3 14.67 -27.98 -36.20
C SER A 3 14.00 -26.66 -36.63
N LEU A 4 14.01 -25.63 -35.76
CA LEU A 4 14.66 -24.34 -36.08
C LEU A 4 14.54 -23.29 -34.97
N LYS A 5 15.71 -22.75 -34.61
CA LYS A 5 15.94 -21.40 -34.07
C LYS A 5 15.33 -20.33 -35.00
N TYR A 6 14.63 -19.35 -34.45
CA TYR A 6 14.40 -18.01 -35.05
C TYR A 6 14.16 -17.02 -33.89
N PHE A 7 15.12 -16.17 -33.48
CA PHE A 7 15.34 -14.82 -34.00
C PHE A 7 14.16 -14.24 -34.76
N PHE A 8 13.47 -13.25 -34.20
CA PHE A 8 12.74 -12.26 -34.98
C PHE A 8 13.03 -10.85 -34.48
N ASN A 9 13.81 -10.14 -35.30
CA ASN A 9 13.81 -8.68 -35.42
C ASN A 9 12.37 -8.21 -35.62
N PHE A 10 11.87 -7.34 -34.76
CA PHE A 10 10.66 -6.59 -35.06
C PHE A 10 11.04 -5.22 -35.62
N LYS A 11 10.64 -4.97 -36.88
CA LYS A 11 10.68 -3.64 -37.47
C LYS A 11 9.63 -2.77 -36.80
N VAL A 12 9.93 -1.48 -36.66
CA VAL A 12 9.14 -0.47 -35.92
C VAL A 12 7.77 -0.18 -36.57
N GLU A 13 7.47 -0.75 -37.73
CA GLU A 13 6.29 -0.41 -38.54
C GLU A 13 5.10 -1.39 -38.39
N ASP A 14 5.27 -2.53 -37.70
CA ASP A 14 4.17 -3.50 -37.43
C ASP A 14 3.34 -3.15 -36.17
N LEU A 15 3.51 -1.94 -35.63
CA LEU A 15 2.91 -1.49 -34.35
C LEU A 15 1.48 -0.94 -34.48
N LEU A 16 0.87 -1.00 -35.66
CA LEU A 16 -0.48 -0.49 -35.88
C LEU A 16 -1.38 -1.61 -36.41
N LEU A 17 -2.33 -2.02 -35.57
CA LEU A 17 -3.51 -2.87 -35.87
C LEU A 17 -3.36 -4.37 -35.57
N VAL A 18 -3.32 -4.72 -34.28
CA VAL A 18 -3.92 -5.98 -33.81
C VAL A 18 -4.86 -5.66 -32.63
N PRO A 19 -6.13 -6.13 -32.63
CA PRO A 19 -7.03 -5.94 -31.50
C PRO A 19 -6.51 -6.75 -30.31
N LEU A 20 -5.96 -6.05 -29.32
CA LEU A 20 -5.59 -6.63 -28.03
C LEU A 20 -6.85 -7.25 -27.41
N VAL A 21 -6.89 -8.58 -27.37
CA VAL A 21 -7.56 -9.33 -26.29
C VAL A 21 -6.86 -8.85 -25.02
N LYS A 22 -7.41 -7.77 -24.43
CA LYS A 22 -6.87 -7.11 -23.25
C LYS A 22 -6.96 -8.10 -22.09
N LEU A 23 -5.87 -8.82 -21.85
CA LEU A 23 -5.46 -9.26 -20.52
C LEU A 23 -5.57 -8.03 -19.61
N LYS A 24 -6.73 -7.87 -18.94
CA LYS A 24 -6.96 -6.89 -17.89
C LYS A 24 -6.16 -7.34 -16.66
N ILE A 25 -4.84 -7.24 -16.74
CA ILE A 25 -4.06 -6.96 -15.54
C ILE A 25 -4.49 -5.55 -15.15
N LYS A 26 -5.50 -5.45 -14.27
CA LYS A 26 -5.90 -4.19 -13.64
C LYS A 26 -4.72 -3.76 -12.78
N TYR A 27 -3.73 -3.09 -13.36
CA TYR A 27 -2.92 -2.17 -12.59
C TYR A 27 -3.89 -1.14 -12.04
N LYS A 28 -4.24 -1.27 -10.76
CA LYS A 28 -5.10 -0.29 -10.07
C LYS A 28 -4.26 0.98 -9.95
N ALA A 29 -4.36 1.83 -10.96
CA ALA A 29 -3.69 3.10 -10.97
C ALA A 29 -4.19 3.91 -9.78
N MET A 30 -3.25 4.38 -8.97
CA MET A 30 -3.55 5.22 -7.82
C MET A 30 -4.08 6.56 -8.35
N ASP A 31 -5.27 6.97 -7.92
CA ASP A 31 -5.81 8.28 -8.29
C ASP A 31 -4.94 9.42 -7.72
N TYR A 32 -5.13 10.63 -8.25
CA TYR A 32 -4.30 11.79 -7.90
C TYR A 32 -4.28 12.07 -6.39
N SER A 33 -5.46 12.10 -5.75
CA SER A 33 -5.57 12.35 -4.31
C SER A 33 -4.84 11.30 -3.47
N THR A 34 -4.91 10.03 -3.89
CA THR A 34 -4.22 8.94 -3.22
C THR A 34 -2.69 9.05 -3.44
N LYS A 35 -2.24 9.52 -4.59
CA LYS A 35 -0.82 9.82 -4.86
C LYS A 35 -0.28 10.94 -3.97
N GLU A 36 -0.99 12.05 -3.86
CA GLU A 36 -0.56 13.13 -2.96
C GLU A 36 -0.46 12.67 -1.51
N LEU A 37 -1.45 11.91 -1.04
CA LEU A 37 -1.41 11.35 0.31
C LEU A 37 -0.23 10.39 0.49
N PHE A 38 0.07 9.55 -0.50
CA PHE A 38 1.26 8.69 -0.47
C PHE A 38 2.54 9.49 -0.29
N TYR A 39 2.75 10.51 -1.12
CA TYR A 39 3.95 11.33 -1.05
C TYR A 39 4.08 12.01 0.31
N TYR A 40 2.99 12.64 0.77
CA TYR A 40 2.96 13.26 2.09
C TYR A 40 3.34 12.28 3.20
N LEU A 41 2.67 11.12 3.26
CA LEU A 41 2.97 10.12 4.29
C LEU A 41 4.41 9.60 4.16
N ASN A 42 4.85 9.29 2.95
CA ASN A 42 6.18 8.74 2.73
C ASN A 42 7.31 9.73 3.08
N GLU A 43 7.09 11.04 2.87
CA GLU A 43 8.03 12.08 3.28
C GLU A 43 7.99 12.36 4.79
N SER A 44 6.79 12.37 5.39
CA SER A 44 6.62 12.66 6.81
C SER A 44 7.17 11.55 7.71
N ILE A 45 7.08 10.31 7.27
CA ILE A 45 7.48 9.13 8.05
C ILE A 45 8.99 8.92 7.94
N SER A 46 9.68 8.85 9.09
CA SER A 46 11.12 8.53 9.14
C SER A 46 11.46 7.20 8.46
N ASN A 47 12.63 7.09 7.84
CA ASN A 47 13.15 5.84 7.29
C ASN A 47 13.47 4.79 8.37
N SER A 48 13.58 5.19 9.64
CA SER A 48 13.79 4.29 10.78
C SER A 48 12.47 3.83 11.43
N VAL A 49 11.32 4.09 10.79
CA VAL A 49 10.01 3.72 11.33
C VAL A 49 9.91 2.22 11.59
N THR A 50 9.37 1.85 12.74
CA THR A 50 9.14 0.45 13.08
C THR A 50 7.81 -0.04 12.50
N TYR A 51 7.70 -1.36 12.33
CA TYR A 51 6.44 -1.98 11.93
C TYR A 51 5.27 -1.55 12.83
N LYS A 52 5.49 -1.53 14.16
CA LYS A 52 4.45 -1.20 15.15
C LYS A 52 3.96 0.23 14.99
N GLU A 53 4.86 1.18 14.77
CA GLU A 53 4.51 2.59 14.53
C GLU A 53 3.71 2.74 13.24
N LEU A 54 4.16 2.08 12.17
CA LEU A 54 3.48 2.12 10.89
C LEU A 54 2.08 1.48 10.95
N SER A 55 1.94 0.34 11.65
CA SER A 55 0.63 -0.28 11.94
C SER A 55 -0.27 0.62 12.75
N ASN A 56 0.27 1.30 13.78
CA ASN A 56 -0.51 2.25 14.57
C ASN A 56 -1.03 3.43 13.73
N LEU A 57 -0.20 3.96 12.82
CA LEU A 57 -0.62 5.00 11.89
C LEU A 57 -1.70 4.49 10.93
N CYS A 58 -1.52 3.29 10.35
CA CYS A 58 -2.53 2.67 9.48
C CYS A 58 -3.88 2.53 10.18
N LEU A 59 -3.87 2.02 11.42
CA LEU A 59 -5.08 1.92 12.24
C LEU A 59 -5.70 3.28 12.52
N THR A 60 -4.88 4.26 12.87
CA THR A 60 -5.36 5.61 13.18
C THR A 60 -6.08 6.20 11.98
N LEU A 61 -5.46 6.15 10.79
CA LEU A 61 -6.04 6.69 9.56
C LEU A 61 -7.28 5.92 9.08
N PHE A 62 -7.40 4.63 9.42
CA PHE A 62 -8.61 3.88 9.18
C PHE A 62 -9.77 4.33 10.08
N CYS A 63 -9.48 4.67 11.33
CA CYS A 63 -10.49 5.12 12.30
C CYS A 63 -10.82 6.62 12.17
N THR A 64 -9.84 7.45 11.86
CA THR A 64 -10.01 8.90 11.78
C THR A 64 -8.96 9.56 10.87
N CYS A 65 -9.41 10.50 10.05
CA CYS A 65 -8.52 11.32 9.23
C CYS A 65 -8.11 12.64 9.92
N SER A 66 -8.56 12.89 11.15
CA SER A 66 -8.32 14.16 11.89
C SER A 66 -6.86 14.48 12.20
N ILE A 67 -5.96 13.49 12.04
CA ILE A 67 -4.51 13.70 12.21
C ILE A 67 -3.84 14.18 10.93
N LEU A 68 -4.54 14.15 9.78
CA LEU A 68 -4.01 14.64 8.51
C LEU A 68 -4.20 16.17 8.39
N PRO A 69 -3.34 16.84 7.62
CA PRO A 69 -3.53 18.24 7.27
C PRO A 69 -4.86 18.51 6.54
N GLU A 70 -5.42 19.71 6.72
CA GLU A 70 -6.73 20.15 6.17
C GLU A 70 -6.86 19.92 4.66
N ARG A 71 -5.76 20.04 3.90
CA ARG A 71 -5.74 19.78 2.45
C ARG A 71 -6.22 18.37 2.06
N PHE A 72 -6.21 17.41 2.99
CA PHE A 72 -6.68 16.04 2.77
C PHE A 72 -8.10 15.79 3.26
N GLU A 73 -8.82 16.78 3.82
CA GLU A 73 -10.20 16.58 4.32
C GLU A 73 -11.17 16.08 3.26
N SER A 74 -11.00 16.53 2.01
CA SER A 74 -11.81 16.08 0.87
C SER A 74 -11.34 14.77 0.25
N THR A 75 -10.22 14.19 0.73
CA THR A 75 -9.65 12.96 0.17
C THR A 75 -10.49 11.76 0.61
N ILE A 76 -11.10 11.07 -0.37
CA ILE A 76 -11.83 9.84 -0.11
C ILE A 76 -10.84 8.69 0.09
N ILE A 77 -10.59 8.36 1.35
CA ILE A 77 -9.74 7.23 1.79
C ILE A 77 -10.65 6.08 2.21
N ASN A 78 -10.65 5.00 1.43
CA ASN A 78 -11.28 3.74 1.85
C ASN A 78 -10.20 2.71 2.23
N LYS A 79 -10.63 1.60 2.85
CA LYS A 79 -9.71 0.55 3.32
C LYS A 79 -8.82 0.00 2.20
N GLU A 80 -9.33 -0.18 0.97
CA GLU A 80 -8.53 -0.71 -0.13
C GLU A 80 -7.44 0.27 -0.56
N LYS A 81 -7.74 1.58 -0.60
CA LYS A 81 -6.75 2.62 -0.88
C LYS A 81 -5.71 2.69 0.24
N LEU A 82 -6.15 2.64 1.49
CA LEU A 82 -5.24 2.69 2.64
C LEU A 82 -4.32 1.47 2.69
N ALA A 83 -4.84 0.27 2.42
CA ALA A 83 -4.03 -0.94 2.33
C ALA A 83 -2.98 -0.88 1.21
N MET A 84 -3.36 -0.35 0.05
CA MET A 84 -2.44 -0.12 -1.06
C MET A 84 -1.38 0.95 -0.74
N LEU A 85 -1.74 2.02 -0.02
CA LEU A 85 -0.80 3.03 0.43
C LEU A 85 0.24 2.45 1.36
N PHE A 86 -0.21 1.75 2.40
CA PHE A 86 0.68 1.21 3.41
C PHE A 86 1.53 0.05 2.90
N SER A 87 1.05 -0.75 1.94
CA SER A 87 1.89 -1.78 1.31
C SER A 87 3.07 -1.17 0.54
N LYS A 88 2.84 -0.05 -0.14
CA LYS A 88 3.89 0.71 -0.83
C LYS A 88 4.83 1.40 0.15
N ILE A 89 4.30 2.11 1.16
CA ILE A 89 5.13 2.77 2.18
C ILE A 89 5.99 1.75 2.91
N ALA A 90 5.45 0.59 3.28
CA ALA A 90 6.21 -0.46 3.93
C ALA A 90 7.38 -0.96 3.08
N LYS A 91 7.20 -1.02 1.76
CA LYS A 91 8.26 -1.35 0.82
C LYS A 91 9.32 -0.24 0.75
N GLU A 92 8.92 1.01 0.61
CA GLU A 92 9.84 2.17 0.57
C GLU A 92 10.65 2.31 1.88
N LYS A 93 10.01 2.04 3.02
CA LYS A 93 10.63 2.10 4.34
C LYS A 93 11.35 0.81 4.75
N ASN A 94 11.47 -0.15 3.83
CA ASN A 94 12.14 -1.44 4.05
C ASN A 94 11.65 -2.19 5.30
N ILE A 95 10.35 -2.12 5.58
CA ILE A 95 9.74 -2.89 6.66
C ILE A 95 9.92 -4.38 6.39
N VAL A 96 10.37 -5.12 7.40
CA VAL A 96 10.53 -6.58 7.35
C VAL A 96 9.23 -7.22 6.83
N SER A 97 9.35 -8.14 5.87
CA SER A 97 8.22 -8.76 5.17
C SER A 97 7.27 -9.54 6.08
N TYR A 98 7.81 -10.21 7.11
CA TYR A 98 7.05 -11.04 8.06
C TYR A 98 7.54 -10.78 9.50
N PRO A 99 7.20 -9.63 10.10
CA PRO A 99 7.62 -9.33 11.46
C PRO A 99 6.83 -10.17 12.45
N THR A 100 7.49 -10.70 13.50
CA THR A 100 6.84 -11.54 14.53
C THR A 100 5.68 -10.82 15.23
N THR A 101 5.79 -9.50 15.34
CA THR A 101 4.75 -8.62 15.92
C THR A 101 3.50 -8.48 15.05
N ALA A 102 3.49 -8.93 13.79
CA ALA A 102 2.28 -8.96 12.96
C ALA A 102 1.16 -9.85 13.53
N SER A 103 1.53 -10.84 14.34
CA SER A 103 0.58 -11.72 15.05
C SER A 103 -0.36 -10.94 15.97
N TYR A 104 0.11 -9.83 16.54
CA TYR A 104 -0.69 -8.94 17.38
C TYR A 104 -1.93 -8.40 16.65
N TYR A 105 -1.83 -8.23 15.33
CA TYR A 105 -2.88 -7.74 14.44
C TYR A 105 -3.58 -8.84 13.65
N GLY A 106 -3.20 -10.11 13.83
CA GLY A 106 -3.71 -11.23 13.01
C GLY A 106 -3.16 -11.27 11.57
N ALA A 107 -2.10 -10.52 11.27
CA ALA A 107 -1.59 -10.31 9.92
C ALA A 107 -0.36 -11.15 9.55
N SER A 108 0.06 -12.10 10.40
CA SER A 108 1.31 -12.88 10.23
C SER A 108 1.40 -13.68 8.94
N PHE A 109 0.27 -14.06 8.35
CA PHE A 109 0.22 -14.89 7.14
C PHE A 109 0.39 -14.08 5.85
N HIS A 110 0.45 -12.75 5.95
CA HIS A 110 0.57 -11.86 4.81
C HIS A 110 1.89 -11.09 4.85
N ASN A 111 2.51 -10.90 3.69
CA ASN A 111 3.71 -10.08 3.54
C ASN A 111 3.36 -8.59 3.77
N THR A 112 4.15 -7.85 4.55
CA THR A 112 3.94 -6.41 4.80
C THR A 112 3.95 -5.55 3.52
N HIS A 113 4.52 -6.02 2.42
CA HIS A 113 4.49 -5.34 1.11
C HIS A 113 3.24 -5.66 0.29
N SER A 114 2.29 -6.44 0.85
CA SER A 114 1.02 -6.81 0.21
C SER A 114 -0.16 -6.06 0.83
N GLU A 115 -1.18 -5.76 0.01
CA GLU A 115 -2.41 -5.11 0.49
C GLU A 115 -3.13 -5.95 1.55
N GLY A 116 -3.14 -7.27 1.39
CA GLY A 116 -3.81 -8.21 2.31
C GLY A 116 -3.33 -8.07 3.76
N HIS A 117 -2.04 -7.78 3.96
CA HIS A 117 -1.49 -7.56 5.29
C HIS A 117 -2.14 -6.36 5.99
N TRP A 118 -2.23 -5.22 5.30
CA TRP A 118 -2.78 -3.99 5.87
C TRP A 118 -4.30 -4.03 6.02
N LEU A 119 -4.99 -4.81 5.18
CA LEU A 119 -6.40 -5.14 5.39
C LEU A 119 -6.62 -5.89 6.70
N GLU A 120 -5.77 -6.88 7.03
CA GLU A 120 -5.82 -7.57 8.32
C GLU A 120 -5.45 -6.66 9.49
N VAL A 121 -4.44 -5.80 9.33
CA VAL A 121 -4.12 -4.77 10.33
C VAL A 121 -5.34 -3.91 10.64
N MET A 122 -6.01 -3.33 9.65
CA MET A 122 -7.24 -2.55 9.86
C MET A 122 -8.37 -3.36 10.47
N ALA A 123 -8.57 -4.59 10.00
CA ALA A 123 -9.62 -5.46 10.52
C ALA A 123 -9.42 -5.83 12.00
N SER A 124 -8.19 -5.76 12.53
CA SER A 124 -7.89 -6.04 13.93
C SER A 124 -8.60 -5.10 14.91
N VAL A 125 -9.00 -3.89 14.49
CA VAL A 125 -9.82 -2.97 15.30
C VAL A 125 -11.15 -3.64 15.65
N LEU A 126 -11.77 -4.30 14.67
CA LEU A 126 -13.08 -4.93 14.80
C LEU A 126 -12.97 -6.35 15.36
N LYS A 127 -11.96 -7.12 14.90
CA LYS A 127 -11.80 -8.54 15.25
C LYS A 127 -11.17 -8.76 16.63
N LEU A 128 -10.26 -7.88 17.02
CA LEU A 128 -9.36 -8.07 18.17
C LEU A 128 -9.41 -6.87 19.15
N ALA A 129 -10.36 -5.95 18.97
CA ALA A 129 -10.50 -4.72 19.75
C ALA A 129 -9.18 -3.93 19.85
N ARG A 130 -8.40 -3.86 18.75
CA ARG A 130 -7.15 -3.10 18.72
C ARG A 130 -7.43 -1.62 18.53
N GLU A 131 -7.26 -0.84 19.58
CA GLU A 131 -7.42 0.61 19.50
C GLU A 131 -6.13 1.30 19.02
N PRO A 132 -6.24 2.26 18.08
CA PRO A 132 -5.10 3.08 17.68
C PRO A 132 -4.68 4.04 18.79
N LYS A 133 -3.37 4.20 18.97
CA LYS A 133 -2.79 5.27 19.80
C LYS A 133 -2.67 6.54 18.97
N ILE A 134 -3.75 7.34 18.95
CA ILE A 134 -3.88 8.51 18.07
C ILE A 134 -2.72 9.51 18.24
N GLN A 135 -2.35 9.84 19.48
CA GLN A 135 -1.25 10.79 19.73
C GLN A 135 0.10 10.27 19.21
N ALA A 136 0.36 8.97 19.34
CA ALA A 136 1.60 8.37 18.83
C ALA A 136 1.63 8.37 17.29
N ALA A 137 0.49 8.17 16.63
CA ALA A 137 0.38 8.28 15.18
C ALA A 137 0.59 9.73 14.71
N LYS A 138 0.02 10.71 15.43
CA LYS A 138 0.20 12.13 15.13
C LYS A 138 1.68 12.54 15.22
N ASN A 139 2.40 12.07 16.24
CA ASN A 139 3.83 12.36 16.39
C ASN A 139 4.71 11.77 15.27
N LEU A 140 4.18 10.83 14.48
CA LEU A 140 4.87 10.23 13.34
C LEU A 140 4.78 11.10 12.08
N LEU A 141 3.85 12.06 12.06
CA LEU A 141 3.64 12.99 10.96
C LEU A 141 4.26 14.33 11.36
N VAL A 142 5.37 14.70 10.70
CA VAL A 142 6.10 15.96 10.91
C VAL A 142 5.56 17.06 10.00
#